data_AF-A0A7X8ADT8-F1
#
_entry.id   AF-A0A7X8ADT8-F1
#
_cell.length_a   1.000
_cell.length_b   1.000
_cell.length_c   1.000
_cell.angle_alpha   90.00
_cell.angle_beta   90.00
_cell.angle_gamma   90.00
#
_symmetry.space_group_name_H-M   'P 1'
#
loop_
_entity.id
_entity.type
_entity.pdbx_description
1 polymer ?
#
loop_
_entity_poly.entity_id
_entity_poly.type
_entity_poly.pdbx_seq_one_letter_code
_entity_poly.pdbx_strand_id
1 'polypeptide(L)'
;THVDESSFVADDITYFKDGKTACTKSIRGFGRVLSDFGCLCDEKAITEFNRSDIRLVVCPSADWKQDIIKDFMARMNPYDPNREWIYVFPPYGKADKKQIRKTLQTNHVLFFPFVSNPYSQNRNEQKNIQAVLDEAMLMSGIECGLK
;
A
#
# COMPACT_ATOMS: atom_id res chain seq x y z
N THR A 1 26.12 21.08 -19.35
CA THR A 1 25.74 19.78 -18.76
C THR A 1 24.47 19.98 -17.97
N HIS A 2 23.33 19.51 -18.48
CA HIS A 2 22.07 19.57 -17.75
C HIS A 2 22.19 18.57 -16.59
N VAL A 3 22.19 19.07 -15.35
CA VAL A 3 22.07 18.19 -14.17
C VAL A 3 20.62 17.74 -14.15
N ASP A 4 20.37 16.46 -14.42
CA ASP A 4 19.05 15.87 -14.29
C ASP A 4 18.66 15.92 -12.80
N GLU A 5 17.66 16.71 -12.45
CA GLU A 5 17.23 16.85 -11.07
C GLU A 5 16.67 15.52 -10.55
N SER A 6 17.34 14.95 -9.53
CA SER A 6 16.94 13.65 -8.96
C SER A 6 15.67 13.69 -8.11
N SER A 7 15.19 14.90 -7.80
CA SER A 7 14.06 15.15 -6.90
C SER A 7 13.50 16.55 -7.09
N PHE A 8 12.21 16.74 -6.77
CA PHE A 8 11.58 18.06 -6.70
C PHE A 8 10.64 18.13 -5.49
N VAL A 9 10.26 19.34 -5.08
CA VAL A 9 9.34 19.58 -3.96
C VAL A 9 8.06 20.23 -4.48
N ALA A 10 6.91 19.72 -4.06
CA ALA A 10 5.60 20.31 -4.29
C ALA A 10 4.68 20.03 -3.10
N ASP A 11 3.96 21.05 -2.63
CA ASP A 11 3.03 20.95 -1.48
C ASP A 11 3.65 20.28 -0.24
N ASP A 12 4.88 20.68 0.10
CA ASP A 12 5.70 20.11 1.19
C ASP A 12 6.02 18.61 1.05
N ILE A 13 5.75 18.01 -0.11
CA ILE A 13 6.12 16.64 -0.46
C ILE A 13 7.38 16.67 -1.32
N THR A 14 8.38 15.91 -0.93
CA THR A 14 9.59 15.70 -1.76
C THR A 14 9.41 14.43 -2.59
N TYR A 15 9.43 14.60 -3.91
CA TYR A 15 9.32 13.52 -4.89
C TYR A 15 10.72 13.15 -5.38
N PHE A 16 10.94 11.85 -5.60
CA PHE A 16 12.19 11.33 -6.15
C PHE A 16 11.91 10.60 -7.47
N LYS A 17 12.76 10.83 -8.48
CA LYS A 17 12.56 10.29 -9.84
C LYS A 17 12.71 8.76 -9.92
N ASP A 18 13.55 8.17 -9.07
CA ASP A 18 13.74 6.72 -8.98
C ASP A 18 13.84 6.29 -7.51
N GLY A 19 13.01 5.33 -7.11
CA GLY A 19 13.00 4.72 -5.78
C GLY A 19 14.34 4.05 -5.43
N LYS A 20 15.11 3.58 -6.41
CA LYS A 20 16.46 3.05 -6.20
C LYS A 20 17.40 4.11 -5.62
N THR A 21 17.26 5.36 -6.05
CA THR A 21 17.99 6.49 -5.47
C THR A 21 17.45 6.86 -4.09
N ALA A 22 16.14 6.71 -3.84
CA ALA A 22 15.54 6.98 -2.53
C ALA A 22 16.03 5.99 -1.46
N CYS A 23 16.16 4.69 -1.77
CA CYS A 23 16.73 3.69 -0.85
C CYS A 23 18.20 3.96 -0.50
N THR A 24 18.95 4.66 -1.35
CA THR A 24 20.36 5.04 -1.08
C THR A 24 20.52 6.37 -0.34
N LYS A 25 19.52 7.26 -0.41
CA LYS A 25 19.53 8.53 0.34
C LYS A 25 18.93 8.29 1.71
N SER A 26 19.53 8.93 2.71
CA SER A 26 19.05 8.82 4.09
C SER A 26 17.61 9.34 4.18
N ILE A 27 16.66 8.43 4.46
CA ILE A 27 15.26 8.71 4.84
C ILE A 27 15.17 9.66 6.06
N ARG A 28 16.27 9.86 6.79
CA ARG A 28 16.33 10.80 7.92
C ARG A 28 15.91 12.20 7.48
N GLY A 29 14.91 12.74 8.17
CA GLY A 29 14.34 14.07 7.90
C GLY A 29 12.88 14.01 7.43
N PHE A 30 12.41 12.86 6.95
CA PHE A 30 11.00 12.68 6.58
C PHE A 30 10.20 12.07 7.72
N GLY A 31 9.04 12.66 8.03
CA GLY A 31 8.11 12.10 9.01
C GLY A 31 7.37 10.86 8.48
N ARG A 32 7.13 10.80 7.17
CA ARG A 32 6.55 9.65 6.47
C ARG A 32 7.18 9.51 5.09
N VAL A 33 7.30 8.27 4.62
CA VAL A 33 7.79 7.94 3.28
C VAL A 33 6.78 7.03 2.61
N LEU A 34 6.44 7.35 1.36
CA LEU A 34 5.63 6.50 0.50
C LEU A 34 6.53 5.96 -0.61
N SER A 35 6.59 4.63 -0.74
CA SER A 35 7.40 3.94 -1.74
C SER A 35 6.49 3.16 -2.68
N ASP A 36 6.56 3.46 -3.98
CA ASP A 36 5.91 2.68 -5.03
C ASP A 36 6.91 1.68 -5.62
N PHE A 37 6.56 0.40 -5.57
CA PHE A 37 7.40 -0.71 -6.05
C PHE A 37 6.83 -1.39 -7.31
N GLY A 38 5.78 -0.83 -7.91
CA GLY A 38 5.11 -1.39 -9.07
C GLY A 38 4.62 -2.82 -8.82
N CYS A 39 5.00 -3.75 -9.69
CA CYS A 39 4.52 -5.15 -9.66
C CYS A 39 5.41 -6.11 -8.84
N LEU A 40 6.41 -5.61 -8.10
CA LEU A 40 7.35 -6.43 -7.32
C LEU A 40 8.03 -7.53 -8.15
N CYS A 41 8.55 -7.17 -9.33
CA CYS A 41 9.15 -8.13 -10.26
C CYS A 41 10.59 -8.55 -9.92
N ASP A 42 11.28 -7.79 -9.05
CA ASP A 42 12.67 -8.05 -8.69
C ASP A 42 12.88 -8.15 -7.17
N GLU A 43 13.87 -8.94 -6.76
CA GLU A 43 14.15 -9.23 -5.35
C GLU A 43 14.54 -8.01 -4.53
N LYS A 44 15.13 -6.98 -5.15
CA LYS A 44 15.50 -5.75 -4.44
C LYS A 44 14.24 -4.98 -4.06
N ALA A 45 13.31 -4.83 -4.99
CA ALA A 45 12.02 -4.21 -4.73
C ALA A 45 11.24 -4.96 -3.64
N ILE A 46 11.24 -6.30 -3.68
CA ILE A 46 10.58 -7.12 -2.65
C ILE A 46 11.24 -6.94 -1.28
N THR A 47 12.57 -6.92 -1.22
CA THR A 47 13.32 -6.72 0.02
C THR A 47 12.99 -5.36 0.64
N GLU A 48 13.01 -4.28 -0.16
CA GLU A 48 12.70 -2.94 0.34
C GLU A 48 11.21 -2.77 0.69
N PHE A 49 10.32 -3.43 -0.05
CA PHE A 49 8.90 -3.53 0.33
C PHE A 49 8.75 -4.19 1.71
N ASN A 50 9.43 -5.31 1.94
CA ASN A 50 9.41 -6.01 3.23
C ASN A 50 10.03 -5.24 4.40
N ARG A 51 10.88 -4.25 4.12
CA ARG A 51 11.45 -3.35 5.14
C ARG A 51 10.51 -2.20 5.53
N SER A 52 9.44 -2.00 4.77
CA SER A 52 8.47 -0.93 5.04
C SER A 52 7.61 -1.27 6.26
N ASP A 53 7.32 -0.26 7.10
CA ASP A 53 6.49 -0.46 8.30
C ASP A 53 5.08 -0.96 7.94
N ILE A 54 4.50 -0.41 6.86
CA ILE A 54 3.18 -0.78 6.33
C ILE A 54 3.36 -1.28 4.89
N ARG A 55 2.84 -2.47 4.61
CA ARG A 55 3.03 -3.19 3.34
C ARG A 55 1.69 -3.37 2.63
N LEU A 56 1.37 -2.48 1.69
CA LEU A 56 0.09 -2.46 0.97
C LEU A 56 0.22 -3.04 -0.44
N VAL A 57 -0.58 -4.05 -0.75
CA VAL A 57 -0.72 -4.63 -2.09
C VAL A 57 -2.06 -4.20 -2.68
N VAL A 58 -2.02 -3.30 -3.66
CA VAL A 58 -3.23 -2.79 -4.32
C VAL A 58 -3.79 -3.87 -5.25
N CYS A 59 -5.02 -4.30 -4.96
CA CYS A 59 -5.70 -5.37 -5.67
C CYS A 59 -6.63 -4.85 -6.77
N PRO A 60 -6.85 -5.64 -7.83
CA PRO A 60 -7.76 -5.28 -8.90
C PRO A 60 -9.23 -5.09 -8.45
N SER A 61 -9.95 -4.28 -9.20
CA SER A 61 -11.39 -3.98 -9.01
C SER A 61 -12.36 -4.98 -9.62
N ALA A 62 -11.86 -5.98 -10.34
CA ALA A 62 -12.70 -6.98 -10.97
C ALA A 62 -12.66 -8.30 -10.18
N ASP A 63 -13.83 -8.81 -9.86
CA ASP A 63 -14.05 -10.09 -9.20
C ASP A 63 -13.51 -11.29 -10.00
N TRP A 64 -13.52 -11.24 -11.33
CA TRP A 64 -12.91 -12.30 -12.16
C TRP A 64 -11.37 -12.33 -12.09
N LYS A 65 -10.72 -11.36 -11.43
CA LYS A 65 -9.25 -11.34 -11.25
C LYS A 65 -8.78 -11.98 -9.95
N GLN A 66 -9.66 -12.69 -9.21
CA GLN A 66 -9.26 -13.40 -7.99
C GLN A 66 -8.10 -14.38 -8.23
N ASP A 67 -8.06 -15.05 -9.37
CA ASP A 67 -7.00 -16.03 -9.66
C ASP A 67 -5.64 -15.34 -9.87
N ILE A 68 -5.61 -14.13 -10.42
CA ILE A 68 -4.38 -13.32 -10.52
C ILE A 68 -3.82 -13.02 -9.12
N ILE A 69 -4.70 -12.76 -8.15
CA ILE A 69 -4.28 -12.49 -6.77
C ILE A 69 -3.74 -13.77 -6.13
N LYS A 70 -4.41 -14.92 -6.32
CA LYS A 70 -3.90 -16.21 -5.82
C LYS A 70 -2.55 -16.56 -6.43
N ASP A 71 -2.38 -16.36 -7.74
CA ASP A 71 -1.11 -16.59 -8.43
C ASP A 71 -0.02 -15.67 -7.89
N PHE A 72 -0.34 -14.39 -7.66
CA PHE A 72 0.56 -13.45 -7.00
C PHE A 72 0.95 -13.93 -5.59
N MET A 73 -0.03 -14.29 -4.76
CA MET A 73 0.23 -14.80 -3.40
C MET A 73 1.10 -16.06 -3.42
N ALA A 74 0.84 -16.99 -4.34
CA ALA A 74 1.62 -18.21 -4.48
C ALA A 74 3.07 -17.90 -4.87
N ARG A 75 3.30 -16.99 -5.83
CA ARG A 75 4.65 -16.55 -6.21
C ARG A 75 5.37 -15.80 -5.08
N MET A 76 4.63 -15.05 -4.27
CA MET A 76 5.17 -14.22 -3.20
C MET A 76 5.30 -14.93 -1.85
N ASN A 77 4.77 -16.15 -1.73
CA ASN A 77 4.85 -16.93 -0.49
C ASN A 77 6.27 -17.09 0.10
N PRO A 78 7.36 -17.22 -0.69
CA PRO A 78 8.71 -17.23 -0.14
C PRO A 78 9.12 -15.93 0.56
N TYR A 79 8.50 -14.81 0.19
CA TYR A 79 8.81 -13.47 0.69
C TYR A 79 7.81 -12.95 1.72
N ASP A 80 6.61 -13.55 1.80
CA ASP A 80 5.57 -13.27 2.80
C ASP A 80 5.02 -14.57 3.44
N PRO A 81 5.86 -15.37 4.12
CA PRO A 81 5.44 -16.66 4.66
C PRO A 81 4.41 -16.53 5.79
N ASN A 82 4.41 -15.38 6.48
CA ASN A 82 3.52 -15.09 7.60
C ASN A 82 2.22 -14.39 7.17
N ARG A 83 2.05 -14.10 5.87
CA ARG A 83 0.88 -13.40 5.31
C ARG A 83 0.63 -12.04 5.96
N GLU A 84 1.69 -11.27 6.18
CA GLU A 84 1.64 -9.94 6.81
C GLU A 84 1.33 -8.82 5.81
N TRP A 85 1.41 -9.10 4.50
CA TRP A 85 1.07 -8.11 3.49
C TRP A 85 -0.43 -7.82 3.50
N ILE A 86 -0.76 -6.53 3.41
CA ILE A 86 -2.14 -6.06 3.47
C ILE A 86 -2.67 -5.90 2.04
N TYR A 87 -3.65 -6.74 1.70
CA TYR A 87 -4.30 -6.73 0.38
C TYR A 87 -5.43 -5.70 0.38
N VAL A 88 -5.23 -4.61 -0.37
CA VAL A 88 -6.15 -3.47 -0.42
C VAL A 88 -7.02 -3.55 -1.66
N PHE A 89 -8.31 -3.75 -1.47
CA PHE A 89 -9.30 -3.80 -2.53
C PHE A 89 -10.03 -2.46 -2.68
N PRO A 90 -10.55 -2.14 -3.87
CA PRO A 90 -11.50 -1.04 -4.02
C PRO A 90 -12.82 -1.32 -3.29
N PRO A 91 -13.76 -0.36 -3.29
CA PRO A 91 -15.08 -0.55 -2.70
C PRO A 91 -15.82 -1.74 -3.31
N TYR A 92 -16.30 -2.64 -2.46
CA TYR A 92 -17.09 -3.81 -2.82
C TYR A 92 -18.37 -3.91 -1.97
N GLY A 93 -19.37 -4.66 -2.45
CA GLY A 93 -20.56 -4.99 -1.68
C GLY A 93 -20.24 -5.91 -0.49
N LYS A 94 -21.11 -5.95 0.51
CA LYS A 94 -20.89 -6.79 1.72
C LYS A 94 -20.68 -8.27 1.40
N ALA A 95 -21.40 -8.81 0.43
CA ALA A 95 -21.28 -10.19 -0.01
C ALA A 95 -19.90 -10.47 -0.60
N ASP A 96 -19.44 -9.60 -1.51
CA ASP A 96 -18.14 -9.72 -2.17
C ASP A 96 -16.99 -9.60 -1.16
N LYS A 97 -17.09 -8.66 -0.21
CA LYS A 97 -16.08 -8.51 0.87
C LYS A 97 -15.91 -9.81 1.67
N LYS A 98 -17.02 -10.49 1.99
CA LYS A 98 -16.98 -11.77 2.71
C LYS A 98 -16.35 -12.87 1.85
N GLN A 99 -16.67 -12.91 0.57
CA GLN A 99 -16.12 -13.88 -0.37
C GLN A 99 -14.62 -13.68 -0.59
N ILE A 100 -14.16 -12.43 -0.75
CA ILE A 100 -12.74 -12.08 -0.90
C ILE A 100 -11.96 -12.57 0.32
N ARG A 101 -12.39 -12.21 1.54
CA ARG A 101 -11.72 -12.66 2.77
C ARG A 101 -11.65 -14.19 2.88
N LYS A 102 -12.74 -14.89 2.55
CA LYS A 102 -12.78 -16.36 2.52
C LYS A 102 -11.81 -16.94 1.49
N THR A 103 -11.68 -16.29 0.33
CA THR A 103 -10.84 -16.76 -0.78
C THR A 103 -9.36 -16.59 -0.48
N LEU A 104 -8.96 -15.45 0.08
CA LEU A 104 -7.55 -15.15 0.37
C LEU A 104 -7.02 -15.89 1.61
N GLN A 105 -7.91 -16.27 2.53
CA GLN A 105 -7.55 -16.95 3.78
C GLN A 105 -6.48 -16.17 4.57
N THR A 106 -6.62 -14.84 4.62
CA THR A 106 -5.81 -13.94 5.44
C THR A 106 -6.70 -12.90 6.13
N ASN A 107 -6.26 -12.43 7.27
CA ASN A 107 -6.92 -11.35 8.01
C ASN A 107 -6.45 -9.97 7.54
N HIS A 108 -5.34 -9.89 6.79
CA HIS A 108 -4.75 -8.67 6.26
C HIS A 108 -5.42 -8.24 4.95
N VAL A 109 -6.72 -7.92 5.02
CA VAL A 109 -7.53 -7.49 3.88
C VAL A 109 -8.27 -6.19 4.20
N LEU A 110 -7.99 -5.15 3.44
CA LEU A 110 -8.64 -3.84 3.53
C LEU A 110 -9.49 -3.54 2.30
N PHE A 111 -10.49 -2.69 2.49
CA PHE A 111 -11.31 -2.16 1.41
C PHE A 111 -11.24 -0.64 1.44
N PHE A 112 -10.51 -0.06 0.50
CA PHE A 112 -10.38 1.38 0.39
C PHE A 112 -11.76 2.01 0.11
N PRO A 113 -12.12 3.13 0.75
CA PRO A 113 -13.40 3.76 0.55
C PRO A 113 -13.52 4.35 -0.86
N PHE A 114 -14.76 4.57 -1.29
CA PHE A 114 -15.00 5.32 -2.52
C PHE A 114 -14.59 6.77 -2.29
N VAL A 115 -13.82 7.32 -3.22
CA VAL A 115 -13.41 8.74 -3.24
C VAL A 115 -13.86 9.31 -4.57
N SER A 116 -14.78 10.27 -4.53
CA SER A 116 -15.35 10.87 -5.74
C SER A 116 -14.33 11.70 -6.51
N ASN A 117 -13.53 12.51 -5.80
CA ASN A 117 -12.41 13.26 -6.35
C ASN A 117 -11.21 13.22 -5.39
N PRO A 118 -10.08 12.59 -5.76
CA PRO A 118 -8.92 12.48 -4.89
C PRO A 118 -8.29 13.84 -4.54
N TYR A 119 -8.49 14.87 -5.38
CA TYR A 119 -7.97 16.22 -5.17
C TYR A 119 -8.94 17.14 -4.39
N SER A 120 -10.18 16.69 -4.15
CA SER A 120 -11.20 17.49 -3.47
C SER A 120 -12.12 16.59 -2.65
N GLN A 121 -11.59 16.11 -1.53
CA GLN A 121 -12.26 15.18 -0.64
C GLN A 121 -13.16 15.94 0.34
N ASN A 122 -14.39 15.47 0.54
CA ASN A 122 -15.24 15.98 1.62
C ASN A 122 -14.84 15.37 2.99
N ARG A 123 -15.38 15.94 4.07
CA ARG A 123 -15.06 15.49 5.45
C ARG A 123 -15.35 14.00 5.70
N ASN A 124 -16.40 13.45 5.09
CA ASN A 124 -16.73 12.03 5.25
C ASN A 124 -15.74 11.15 4.49
N GLU A 125 -15.34 11.54 3.28
CA GLU A 125 -14.30 10.84 2.51
C GLU A 125 -12.97 10.84 3.27
N GLN A 126 -12.53 12.01 3.77
CA GLN A 126 -11.31 12.11 4.60
C GLN A 126 -11.37 11.21 5.82
N LYS A 127 -12.50 11.22 6.56
CA LYS A 127 -12.70 10.35 7.72
C LYS A 127 -12.63 8.87 7.37
N ASN A 128 -13.22 8.47 6.24
CA ASN A 128 -13.21 7.08 5.80
C ASN A 128 -11.82 6.64 5.34
N ILE A 129 -11.07 7.52 4.66
CA ILE A 129 -9.68 7.26 4.27
C ILE A 129 -8.83 7.08 5.53
N GLN A 130 -8.96 8.00 6.50
CA GLN A 130 -8.23 7.91 7.77
C GLN A 130 -8.50 6.59 8.49
N ALA A 131 -9.77 6.18 8.59
CA ALA A 131 -10.14 4.92 9.24
C ALA A 131 -9.47 3.69 8.59
N VAL A 132 -9.33 3.67 7.26
CA VAL A 132 -8.64 2.58 6.56
C VAL A 132 -7.12 2.64 6.78
N LEU A 133 -6.53 3.83 6.85
CA LEU A 133 -5.10 3.98 7.17
C LEU A 133 -4.81 3.58 8.62
N ASP A 134 -5.68 3.91 9.56
CA ASP A 134 -5.57 3.49 10.96
C ASP A 134 -5.68 1.95 11.08
N GLU A 135 -6.59 1.33 10.33
CA GLU A 135 -6.70 -0.13 10.26
C GLU A 135 -5.43 -0.77 9.67
N ALA A 136 -4.83 -0.14 8.65
CA ALA A 136 -3.55 -0.60 8.08
C ALA A 136 -2.39 -0.49 9.09
N MET A 137 -2.33 0.59 9.87
CA MET A 137 -1.36 0.76 10.95
C MET A 137 -1.52 -0.34 12.02
N LEU A 138 -2.75 -0.59 12.44
CA LEU A 138 -3.06 -1.65 13.42
C LEU A 138 -2.67 -3.04 12.91
N MET A 139 -3.01 -3.38 11.65
CA MET A 139 -2.62 -4.64 11.01
C MET A 139 -1.10 -4.81 10.91
N SER A 140 -0.37 -3.69 10.89
CA SER A 140 1.10 -3.64 10.83
C SER A 140 1.76 -3.58 12.22
N GLY A 141 0.98 -3.64 13.30
CA GLY A 141 1.49 -3.58 14.68
C GLY A 141 1.94 -2.18 15.11
N ILE A 142 1.54 -1.14 14.39
CA ILE A 142 1.84 0.26 14.74
C ILE A 142 0.72 0.77 15.64
N GLU A 143 1.06 1.05 16.90
CA GLU A 143 0.11 1.65 17.83
C GLU A 143 -0.17 3.11 17.42
N CYS A 144 -1.41 3.40 17.01
CA CYS A 144 -1.88 4.77 16.92
C CYS A 144 -1.97 5.32 18.34
N GLY A 145 -0.98 6.13 18.74
CA GLY A 145 -1.06 6.93 19.96
C GLY A 145 -2.25 7.88 19.87
N LEU A 146 -3.40 7.45 20.36
CA LEU A 146 -4.50 8.34 20.73
C LEU A 146 -3.99 9.21 21.88
N LYS A 147 -3.41 10.36 21.55
CA LYS A 147 -3.28 11.49 22.46
C LYS A 147 -4.26 12.56 22.05
#